data_AF-A0A819WSQ6-F1
#
_entry.id   AF-A0A819WSQ6-F1
#
_cell.length_a   1.000
_cell.length_b   1.000
_cell.length_c   1.000
_cell.angle_alpha   90.00
_cell.angle_beta   90.00
_cell.angle_gamma   90.00
#
_symmetry.space_group_name_H-M   'P 1'
#
loop_
_entity.id
_entity.type
_entity.pdbx_description
1 polymer ?
#
loop_
_entity_poly.entity_id
_entity_poly.type
_entity_poly.pdbx_seq_one_letter_code
_entity_poly.pdbx_strand_id
1 'polypeptide(L)'
;MSSNPLEKYERLLTKELQINDKYVIIDIKWLEHWKHYVGIEKSDGEKVTEPGPIDFTTLIDPTTLNSSNEIQLCSDAVEGNDYTFISYELYEDLAETHKKIGPAIIRKAIPQGQNQIIIETFLVPLKLRESRCLNARIKQIYRIRRTKIEELKNDICNEHCITPSSSHHLYSSVDENDLNWELIDERLDLILDDINLRKNAFITYESKTLAAHNVSSFSISKIHYTPEFGGLSNIEHFLREEYREHINRDNPLGMKGEVALPYGDLIHKMWSGQTNSSPPRFLKKSVVLYGKKCRGFARENPQDFMSFLIDVLHEDLNLFKEKPNIEKKDDDDGITNNSTLAAE
;
A
#
# COMPACT_ATOMS: atom_id res chain seq x y z
N MET A 1 -14.85 -56.06 -9.77
CA MET A 1 -13.88 -56.56 -8.78
C MET A 1 -13.95 -55.61 -7.60
N SER A 2 -14.48 -56.06 -6.46
CA SER A 2 -14.60 -55.21 -5.27
C SER A 2 -13.21 -55.04 -4.67
N SER A 3 -12.52 -53.93 -4.98
CA SER A 3 -11.27 -53.58 -4.29
C SER A 3 -11.55 -53.52 -2.79
N ASN A 4 -10.68 -54.14 -2.00
CA ASN A 4 -10.72 -54.01 -0.55
C ASN A 4 -10.56 -52.52 -0.20
N PRO A 5 -11.51 -51.89 0.54
CA PRO A 5 -11.41 -50.47 0.88
C PRO A 5 -10.11 -50.14 1.63
N LEU A 6 -9.57 -51.09 2.42
CA LEU A 6 -8.32 -50.91 3.15
C LEU A 6 -7.11 -50.78 2.21
N GLU A 7 -7.05 -51.63 1.18
CA GLU A 7 -5.99 -51.59 0.15
C GLU A 7 -6.06 -50.28 -0.67
N LYS A 8 -7.29 -49.78 -0.93
CA LYS A 8 -7.49 -48.46 -1.55
C LYS A 8 -6.85 -47.36 -0.71
N TYR A 9 -7.10 -47.35 0.61
CA TYR A 9 -6.59 -46.34 1.52
C TYR A 9 -5.07 -46.42 1.70
N GLU A 10 -4.51 -47.60 1.88
CA GLU A 10 -3.06 -47.80 1.95
C GLU A 10 -2.36 -47.23 0.70
N ARG A 11 -2.88 -47.54 -0.49
CA ARG A 11 -2.36 -47.00 -1.75
C ARG A 11 -2.42 -45.48 -1.83
N LEU A 12 -3.51 -44.87 -1.34
CA LEU A 12 -3.69 -43.42 -1.36
C LEU A 12 -2.81 -42.70 -0.33
N LEU A 13 -2.52 -43.34 0.81
CA LEU A 13 -1.61 -42.83 1.84
C LEU A 13 -0.14 -42.90 1.40
N THR A 14 0.23 -43.90 0.61
CA THR A 14 1.60 -44.06 0.06
C THR A 14 1.76 -43.45 -1.34
N LYS A 15 0.81 -42.63 -1.80
CA LYS A 15 0.86 -42.00 -3.13
C LYS A 15 2.05 -41.02 -3.18
N GLU A 16 2.96 -41.25 -4.11
CA GLU A 16 4.09 -40.34 -4.37
C GLU A 16 3.61 -38.96 -4.83
N LEU A 17 4.37 -37.91 -4.50
CA LEU A 17 4.07 -36.54 -4.90
C LEU A 17 4.18 -36.38 -6.42
N GLN A 18 3.14 -35.86 -7.05
CA GLN A 18 3.13 -35.50 -8.46
C GLN A 18 2.94 -34.00 -8.63
N ILE A 19 3.66 -33.38 -9.58
CA ILE A 19 3.55 -31.94 -9.83
C ILE A 19 2.11 -31.59 -10.25
N ASN A 20 1.57 -30.52 -9.67
CA ASN A 20 0.20 -30.02 -9.82
C ASN A 20 -0.90 -30.84 -9.15
N ASP A 21 -0.59 -31.99 -8.54
CA ASP A 21 -1.56 -32.72 -7.73
C ASP A 21 -1.99 -31.89 -6.52
N LYS A 22 -3.25 -32.06 -6.13
CA LYS A 22 -3.84 -31.40 -4.98
C LYS A 22 -3.69 -32.27 -3.74
N TYR A 23 -3.35 -31.61 -2.64
CA TYR A 23 -3.25 -32.19 -1.31
C TYR A 23 -4.05 -31.35 -0.33
N VAL A 24 -4.50 -31.97 0.76
CA VAL A 24 -5.22 -31.30 1.83
C VAL A 24 -4.41 -31.38 3.10
N ILE A 25 -4.26 -30.24 3.78
CA ILE A 25 -3.66 -30.16 5.10
C ILE A 25 -4.71 -30.55 6.14
N ILE A 26 -4.42 -31.56 6.94
CA ILE A 26 -5.34 -32.14 7.93
C ILE A 26 -4.66 -32.26 9.29
N ASP A 27 -5.45 -32.18 10.36
CA ASP A 27 -4.99 -32.44 11.72
C ASP A 27 -4.42 -33.86 11.82
N ILE A 28 -3.16 -33.95 12.24
CA ILE A 28 -2.46 -35.24 12.26
C ILE A 28 -3.09 -36.20 13.29
N LYS A 29 -3.57 -35.70 14.42
CA LYS A 29 -4.15 -36.53 15.48
C LYS A 29 -5.47 -37.14 15.01
N TRP A 30 -6.29 -36.36 14.28
CA TRP A 30 -7.50 -36.88 13.66
C TRP A 30 -7.17 -37.98 12.64
N LEU A 31 -6.16 -37.78 11.79
CA LEU A 31 -5.77 -38.78 10.80
C LEU A 31 -5.25 -40.06 11.44
N GLU A 32 -4.38 -39.97 12.45
CA GLU A 32 -3.87 -41.14 13.17
C GLU A 32 -5.01 -41.91 13.87
N HIS A 33 -5.95 -41.21 14.51
CA HIS A 33 -7.14 -41.84 15.09
C HIS A 33 -7.97 -42.56 14.02
N TRP A 34 -8.20 -41.92 12.86
CA TRP A 34 -8.90 -42.55 11.74
C TRP A 34 -8.19 -43.83 11.25
N LYS A 35 -6.86 -43.83 11.08
CA LYS A 35 -6.10 -45.02 10.65
C LYS A 35 -6.25 -46.20 11.62
N HIS A 36 -6.25 -45.94 12.93
CA HIS A 36 -6.49 -46.96 13.94
C HIS A 36 -7.94 -47.48 13.89
N TYR A 37 -8.91 -46.61 13.64
CA TYR A 37 -10.32 -46.97 13.52
C TYR A 37 -10.59 -47.90 12.32
N VAL A 38 -9.99 -47.61 11.15
CA VAL A 38 -10.15 -48.46 9.96
C VAL A 38 -9.24 -49.70 9.97
N GLY A 39 -8.32 -49.81 10.93
CA GLY A 39 -7.42 -50.96 11.09
C GLY A 39 -6.22 -50.97 10.14
N ILE A 40 -5.83 -49.80 9.60
CA ILE A 40 -4.57 -49.63 8.84
C ILE A 40 -3.39 -49.74 9.81
N GLU A 41 -3.50 -49.10 10.98
CA GLU A 41 -2.54 -49.24 12.07
C GLU A 41 -3.10 -50.19 13.14
N LYS A 42 -2.28 -51.13 13.58
CA LYS A 42 -2.69 -52.15 14.56
C LYS A 42 -2.75 -51.50 15.94
N SER A 43 -3.95 -51.43 16.52
CA SER A 43 -4.13 -51.10 17.93
C SER A 43 -4.01 -52.37 18.79
N ASP A 44 -3.41 -52.24 19.98
CA ASP A 44 -3.32 -53.28 21.01
C ASP A 44 -4.69 -53.53 21.66
N GLY A 45 -5.61 -54.15 20.91
CA GLY A 45 -6.85 -54.74 21.44
C GLY A 45 -7.92 -53.78 21.98
N GLU A 46 -7.68 -52.46 22.01
CA GLU A 46 -8.68 -51.47 22.41
C GLU A 46 -9.69 -51.18 21.29
N LYS A 47 -10.96 -51.05 21.68
CA LYS A 47 -12.07 -50.76 20.77
C LYS A 47 -12.02 -49.27 20.39
N VAL A 48 -11.44 -48.96 19.23
CA VAL A 48 -11.29 -47.59 18.73
C VAL A 48 -12.67 -47.03 18.33
N THR A 49 -13.03 -45.87 18.88
CA THR A 49 -14.25 -45.14 18.51
C THR A 49 -14.10 -44.43 17.17
N GLU A 50 -15.21 -44.11 16.51
CA GLU A 50 -15.19 -43.30 15.29
C GLU A 50 -14.57 -41.90 15.55
N PRO A 51 -13.70 -41.37 14.67
CA PRO A 51 -12.98 -40.11 14.88
C PRO A 51 -13.85 -38.84 14.80
N GLY A 52 -15.12 -38.96 14.40
CA GLY A 52 -16.01 -37.81 14.20
C GLY A 52 -15.62 -36.98 12.96
N PRO A 53 -16.20 -35.77 12.79
CA PRO A 53 -15.97 -34.95 11.60
C PRO A 53 -14.56 -34.38 11.52
N ILE A 54 -14.09 -34.17 10.29
CA ILE A 54 -12.80 -33.53 10.03
C ILE A 54 -12.92 -32.03 10.32
N ASP A 55 -12.27 -31.55 11.38
CA ASP A 55 -12.28 -30.14 11.75
C ASP A 55 -11.03 -29.42 11.23
N PHE A 56 -11.22 -28.48 10.30
CA PHE A 56 -10.14 -27.64 9.78
C PHE A 56 -9.98 -26.33 10.54
N THR A 57 -10.96 -25.93 11.35
CA THR A 57 -11.00 -24.59 11.96
C THR A 57 -9.86 -24.32 12.92
N THR A 58 -9.31 -25.37 13.54
CA THR A 58 -8.18 -25.32 14.47
C THR A 58 -6.85 -25.02 13.79
N LEU A 59 -6.73 -25.34 12.50
CA LEU A 59 -5.50 -25.17 11.72
C LEU A 59 -5.48 -23.88 10.90
N ILE A 60 -6.62 -23.22 10.72
CA ILE A 60 -6.75 -22.05 9.85
C ILE A 60 -6.34 -20.78 10.59
N ASP A 61 -5.60 -19.90 9.90
CA ASP A 61 -5.40 -18.52 10.36
C ASP A 61 -6.77 -17.80 10.43
N PRO A 62 -7.20 -17.33 11.62
CA PRO A 62 -8.51 -16.70 11.81
C PRO A 62 -8.78 -15.50 10.88
N THR A 63 -7.73 -14.81 10.44
CA THR A 63 -7.84 -13.66 9.52
C THR A 63 -8.31 -14.05 8.12
N THR A 64 -8.18 -15.34 7.76
CA THR A 64 -8.48 -15.87 6.42
C THR A 64 -9.72 -16.75 6.36
N LEU A 65 -10.39 -16.99 7.50
CA LEU A 65 -11.52 -17.91 7.59
C LEU A 65 -12.70 -17.55 6.68
N ASN A 66 -12.89 -16.24 6.41
CA ASN A 66 -13.96 -15.73 5.55
C ASN A 66 -13.60 -15.73 4.05
N SER A 67 -12.34 -16.01 3.70
CA SER A 67 -11.86 -15.99 2.32
C SER A 67 -11.82 -17.41 1.75
N SER A 68 -12.78 -17.78 0.90
CA SER A 68 -12.88 -19.14 0.36
C SER A 68 -11.65 -19.61 -0.42
N ASN A 69 -10.92 -18.69 -1.05
CA ASN A 69 -9.81 -19.00 -1.96
C ASN A 69 -8.42 -18.65 -1.40
N GLU A 70 -8.35 -18.05 -0.21
CA GLU A 70 -7.11 -17.47 0.34
C GLU A 70 -6.78 -17.99 1.76
N ILE A 71 -7.37 -19.12 2.13
CA ILE A 71 -7.22 -19.74 3.45
C ILE A 71 -5.74 -20.03 3.73
N GLN A 72 -5.21 -19.45 4.80
CA GLN A 72 -3.86 -19.73 5.31
C GLN A 72 -3.89 -20.75 6.43
N LEU A 73 -2.85 -21.59 6.45
CA LEU A 73 -2.50 -22.37 7.62
C LEU A 73 -1.98 -21.41 8.71
N CYS A 74 -2.28 -21.70 9.97
CA CYS A 74 -1.75 -20.94 11.09
C CYS A 74 -0.21 -20.92 11.06
N SER A 75 0.37 -19.75 11.32
CA SER A 75 1.81 -19.53 11.11
C SER A 75 2.73 -20.28 12.08
N ASP A 76 2.19 -20.77 13.19
CA ASP A 76 2.86 -21.54 14.23
C ASP A 76 2.66 -23.07 14.09
N ALA A 77 1.83 -23.52 13.14
CA ALA A 77 1.56 -24.93 12.93
C ALA A 77 2.81 -25.67 12.39
N VAL A 78 3.10 -26.83 12.96
CA VAL A 78 4.30 -27.63 12.63
C VAL A 78 3.90 -28.93 11.94
N GLU A 79 4.51 -29.19 10.79
CA GLU A 79 4.32 -30.45 10.04
C GLU A 79 4.79 -31.64 10.87
N GLY A 80 3.98 -32.70 10.94
CA GLY A 80 4.28 -33.90 11.72
C GLY A 80 3.93 -33.81 13.21
N ASN A 81 3.55 -32.63 13.71
CA ASN A 81 3.08 -32.44 15.09
C ASN A 81 1.62 -31.96 15.15
N ASP A 82 1.29 -30.94 14.35
CA ASP A 82 -0.04 -30.34 14.32
C ASP A 82 -0.82 -30.78 13.08
N TYR A 83 -0.14 -30.88 11.94
CA TYR A 83 -0.76 -31.25 10.68
C TYR A 83 0.09 -32.21 9.86
N THR A 84 -0.56 -32.83 8.89
CA THR A 84 0.07 -33.61 7.82
C THR A 84 -0.70 -33.42 6.51
N PHE A 85 -0.24 -34.04 5.44
CA PHE A 85 -0.86 -33.97 4.12
C PHE A 85 -1.52 -35.28 3.73
N ILE A 86 -2.70 -35.18 3.13
CA ILE A 86 -3.36 -36.30 2.44
C ILE A 86 -3.65 -35.92 0.99
N SER A 87 -3.68 -36.91 0.10
CA SER A 87 -4.08 -36.69 -1.29
C SER A 87 -5.52 -36.19 -1.35
N TYR A 88 -5.82 -35.34 -2.34
CA TYR A 88 -7.18 -34.82 -2.51
C TYR A 88 -8.22 -35.93 -2.74
N GLU A 89 -7.83 -36.99 -3.45
CA GLU A 89 -8.65 -38.20 -3.65
C GLU A 89 -9.04 -38.87 -2.32
N LEU A 90 -8.07 -39.03 -1.41
CA LEU A 90 -8.34 -39.58 -0.07
C LEU A 90 -9.25 -38.65 0.73
N TYR A 91 -8.98 -37.35 0.70
CA TYR A 91 -9.81 -36.38 1.39
C TYR A 91 -11.27 -36.40 0.90
N GLU A 92 -11.53 -36.53 -0.41
CA GLU A 92 -12.90 -36.59 -0.92
C GLU A 92 -13.69 -37.77 -0.34
N ASP A 93 -13.08 -38.96 -0.32
CA ASP A 93 -13.69 -40.16 0.30
C ASP A 93 -13.98 -39.95 1.80
N LEU A 94 -13.01 -39.36 2.53
CA LEU A 94 -13.14 -39.14 3.98
C LEU A 94 -14.18 -38.08 4.30
N ALA A 95 -14.22 -37.00 3.53
CA ALA A 95 -15.17 -35.91 3.71
C ALA A 95 -16.62 -36.34 3.42
N GLU A 96 -16.82 -37.26 2.46
CA GLU A 96 -18.13 -37.87 2.20
C GLU A 96 -18.60 -38.71 3.40
N THR A 97 -17.68 -39.46 4.02
CA THR A 97 -17.99 -40.40 5.09
C THR A 97 -18.16 -39.72 6.46
N HIS A 98 -17.19 -38.89 6.86
CA HIS A 98 -17.12 -38.33 8.21
C HIS A 98 -17.66 -36.90 8.31
N LYS A 99 -17.96 -36.25 7.18
CA LYS A 99 -18.26 -34.81 7.08
C LYS A 99 -17.07 -33.95 7.48
N LYS A 100 -17.19 -32.65 7.22
CA LYS A 100 -16.18 -31.65 7.55
C LYS A 100 -16.75 -30.46 8.31
N ILE A 101 -15.91 -29.82 9.10
CA ILE A 101 -16.17 -28.55 9.78
C ILE A 101 -15.16 -27.53 9.26
N GLY A 102 -15.66 -26.37 8.82
CA GLY A 102 -14.85 -25.33 8.21
C GLY A 102 -14.43 -25.65 6.76
N PRO A 103 -13.74 -24.71 6.11
CA PRO A 103 -13.25 -24.90 4.75
C PRO A 103 -11.93 -25.69 4.76
N ALA A 104 -11.75 -26.58 3.79
CA ALA A 104 -10.54 -27.40 3.69
C ALA A 104 -9.35 -26.57 3.20
N ILE A 105 -8.17 -26.81 3.75
CA ILE A 105 -6.93 -26.14 3.35
C ILE A 105 -6.28 -26.94 2.21
N ILE A 106 -6.66 -26.62 0.98
CA ILE A 106 -6.18 -27.31 -0.23
C ILE A 106 -4.91 -26.62 -0.74
N ARG A 107 -3.88 -27.42 -1.07
CA ARG A 107 -2.60 -26.99 -1.62
C ARG A 107 -2.19 -27.80 -2.84
N LYS A 108 -1.25 -27.27 -3.61
CA LYS A 108 -0.69 -27.94 -4.79
C LYS A 108 0.73 -28.39 -4.52
N ALA A 109 1.08 -29.54 -5.08
CA ALA A 109 2.46 -29.96 -5.19
C ALA A 109 3.18 -29.15 -6.29
N ILE A 110 4.28 -28.50 -5.93
CA ILE A 110 5.08 -27.63 -6.79
C ILE A 110 6.54 -28.09 -6.80
N PRO A 111 7.27 -27.88 -7.90
CA PRO A 111 8.70 -28.15 -7.93
C PRO A 111 9.45 -27.13 -7.07
N GLN A 112 10.43 -27.61 -6.30
CA GLN A 112 11.40 -26.81 -5.56
C GLN A 112 12.81 -27.23 -5.99
N GLY A 113 13.55 -26.30 -6.60
CA GLY A 113 14.85 -26.62 -7.18
C GLY A 113 14.76 -27.61 -8.35
N GLN A 114 15.80 -28.42 -8.56
CA GLN A 114 15.92 -29.27 -9.75
C GLN A 114 15.21 -30.62 -9.62
N ASN A 115 15.19 -31.23 -8.43
CA ASN A 115 14.77 -32.62 -8.24
C ASN A 115 13.82 -32.85 -7.05
N GLN A 116 13.25 -31.79 -6.47
CA GLN A 116 12.34 -31.93 -5.33
C GLN A 116 10.95 -31.43 -5.70
N ILE A 117 9.94 -32.17 -5.27
CA ILE A 117 8.54 -31.75 -5.30
C ILE A 117 8.13 -31.57 -3.85
N ILE A 118 7.56 -30.41 -3.53
CA ILE A 118 7.01 -30.11 -2.21
C ILE A 118 5.54 -29.75 -2.33
N ILE A 119 4.80 -29.88 -1.24
CA ILE A 119 3.47 -29.28 -1.16
C ILE A 119 3.64 -27.83 -0.70
N GLU A 120 3.06 -26.90 -1.43
CA GLU A 120 3.11 -25.49 -1.06
C GLU A 120 2.25 -25.22 0.17
N THR A 121 2.82 -25.25 1.37
CA THR A 121 2.05 -25.09 2.61
C THR A 121 1.50 -23.67 2.79
N PHE A 122 2.35 -22.67 2.61
CA PHE A 122 2.04 -21.26 2.86
C PHE A 122 2.05 -20.47 1.55
N LEU A 123 0.95 -19.76 1.30
CA LEU A 123 0.87 -18.86 0.14
C LEU A 123 1.65 -17.57 0.44
N VAL A 124 2.08 -16.87 -0.60
CA VAL A 124 2.78 -15.59 -0.49
C VAL A 124 1.77 -14.50 -0.09
N PRO A 125 1.93 -13.84 1.07
CA PRO A 125 1.12 -12.70 1.45
C PRO A 125 1.56 -11.46 0.67
N LEU A 126 0.66 -10.87 -0.11
CA LEU A 126 0.89 -9.63 -0.86
C LEU A 126 -0.07 -8.53 -0.39
N LYS A 127 0.45 -7.32 -0.17
CA LYS A 127 -0.36 -6.17 0.21
C LYS A 127 -0.61 -5.29 -1.00
N LEU A 128 -1.78 -5.45 -1.60
CA LEU A 128 -2.21 -4.59 -2.71
C LEU A 128 -2.54 -3.21 -2.18
N ARG A 129 -1.99 -2.20 -2.85
CA ARG A 129 -2.21 -0.79 -2.56
C ARG A 129 -2.74 -0.14 -3.83
N GLU A 130 -3.82 0.61 -3.70
CA GLU A 130 -4.48 1.26 -4.84
C GLU A 130 -3.60 2.31 -5.52
N SER A 131 -2.71 2.96 -4.76
CA SER A 131 -1.77 3.97 -5.25
C SER A 131 -0.58 4.11 -4.30
N ARG A 132 0.55 4.66 -4.77
CA ARG A 132 1.72 4.97 -3.93
C ARG A 132 1.48 6.02 -2.83
N CYS A 133 0.32 6.67 -2.80
CA CYS A 133 -0.05 7.64 -1.76
C CYS A 133 -0.18 6.98 -0.37
N LEU A 134 0.37 7.62 0.69
CA LEU A 134 0.40 7.10 2.09
C LEU A 134 -0.98 6.79 2.70
N ASN A 135 -2.04 7.40 2.18
CA ASN A 135 -3.41 7.20 2.62
C ASN A 135 -4.22 6.22 1.73
N ALA A 136 -3.58 5.59 0.74
CA ALA A 136 -4.26 4.66 -0.15
C ALA A 136 -4.72 3.41 0.61
N ARG A 137 -5.87 2.87 0.21
CA ARG A 137 -6.41 1.65 0.82
C ARG A 137 -5.48 0.47 0.51
N ILE A 138 -5.24 -0.33 1.54
CA ILE A 138 -4.46 -1.58 1.44
C ILE A 138 -5.40 -2.77 1.56
N LYS A 139 -5.22 -3.76 0.68
CA LYS A 139 -5.89 -5.06 0.71
C LYS A 139 -4.84 -6.17 0.77
N GLN A 140 -4.94 -7.05 1.76
CA GLN A 140 -4.14 -8.27 1.81
C GLN A 140 -4.73 -9.30 0.85
N ILE A 141 -3.90 -9.88 -0.01
CA ILE A 141 -4.22 -11.03 -0.85
C ILE A 141 -3.18 -12.13 -0.65
N TYR A 142 -3.48 -13.33 -1.13
CA TYR A 142 -2.56 -14.47 -1.05
C TYR A 142 -2.40 -15.14 -2.41
N ARG A 143 -1.16 -15.43 -2.82
CA ARG A 143 -0.87 -16.07 -4.11
C ARG A 143 0.14 -17.19 -3.99
N ILE A 144 0.04 -18.14 -4.90
CA ILE A 144 0.98 -19.25 -5.02
C ILE A 144 2.34 -18.68 -5.45
N ARG A 145 3.45 -19.12 -4.86
CA ARG A 145 4.82 -18.74 -5.22
C ARG A 145 5.13 -18.92 -6.71
N ARG A 146 4.47 -19.88 -7.34
CA ARG A 146 4.60 -20.19 -8.77
C ARG A 146 3.65 -19.36 -9.65
N THR A 147 2.82 -18.49 -9.08
CA THR A 147 1.97 -17.56 -9.85
C THR A 147 2.87 -16.67 -10.71
N LYS A 148 2.54 -16.59 -12.01
CA LYS A 148 3.27 -15.72 -12.93
C LYS A 148 2.93 -14.26 -12.70
N ILE A 149 3.85 -13.37 -13.05
CA ILE A 149 3.58 -11.92 -12.95
C ILE A 149 2.46 -11.47 -13.89
N GLU A 150 2.33 -12.09 -15.06
CA GLU A 150 1.19 -11.88 -15.94
C GLU A 150 -0.15 -12.19 -15.26
N GLU A 151 -0.23 -13.32 -14.56
CA GLU A 151 -1.43 -13.73 -13.83
C GLU A 151 -1.72 -12.78 -12.66
N LEU A 152 -0.69 -12.42 -11.88
CA LEU A 152 -0.82 -11.44 -10.81
C LEU A 152 -1.34 -10.09 -11.35
N LYS A 153 -0.81 -9.62 -12.48
CA LYS A 153 -1.26 -8.38 -13.13
C LYS A 153 -2.73 -8.43 -13.49
N ASN A 154 -3.18 -9.52 -14.10
CA ASN A 154 -4.58 -9.71 -14.47
C ASN A 154 -5.48 -9.76 -13.23
N ASP A 155 -5.06 -10.44 -12.17
CA ASP A 155 -5.80 -10.49 -10.91
C ASP A 155 -5.97 -9.12 -10.28
N ILE A 156 -4.90 -8.32 -10.23
CA ILE A 156 -4.93 -6.95 -9.68
C ILE A 156 -5.82 -6.05 -10.55
N CYS A 157 -5.73 -6.17 -11.87
CA CYS A 157 -6.61 -5.43 -12.79
C CYS A 157 -8.09 -5.75 -12.54
N ASN A 158 -8.42 -7.04 -12.39
CA ASN A 158 -9.77 -7.49 -12.11
C ASN A 158 -10.26 -7.00 -10.74
N GLU A 159 -9.41 -7.07 -9.72
CA GLU A 159 -9.72 -6.62 -8.36
C GLU A 159 -10.00 -5.12 -8.28
N HIS A 160 -9.22 -4.29 -8.99
CA HIS A 160 -9.40 -2.84 -9.01
C HIS A 160 -10.33 -2.34 -10.13
N CYS A 161 -10.93 -3.25 -10.91
CA CYS A 161 -11.72 -2.91 -12.10
C CYS A 161 -10.97 -1.98 -13.09
N ILE A 162 -9.65 -2.17 -13.21
CA ILE A 162 -8.78 -1.39 -14.10
C ILE A 162 -8.59 -2.16 -15.41
N THR A 163 -8.60 -1.46 -16.54
CA THR A 163 -8.24 -2.06 -17.83
C THR A 163 -6.72 -2.19 -17.95
N PRO A 164 -6.17 -3.38 -18.23
CA PRO A 164 -4.74 -3.52 -18.40
C PRO A 164 -4.29 -2.70 -19.61
N SER A 165 -3.34 -1.79 -19.39
CA SER A 165 -2.76 -1.00 -20.47
C SER A 165 -1.25 -1.13 -20.46
N SER A 166 -0.62 -0.92 -21.62
CA SER A 166 0.84 -0.86 -21.75
C SER A 166 1.48 0.31 -21.00
N SER A 167 0.68 1.28 -20.55
CA SER A 167 1.16 2.41 -19.76
C SER A 167 1.17 2.11 -18.26
N HIS A 168 0.51 1.04 -17.81
CA HIS A 168 0.46 0.67 -16.39
C HIS A 168 1.42 -0.46 -16.07
N HIS A 169 2.09 -0.30 -14.93
CA HIS A 169 3.13 -1.18 -14.47
C HIS A 169 2.89 -1.62 -13.04
N LEU A 170 3.36 -2.83 -12.72
CA LEU A 170 3.42 -3.31 -11.36
C LEU A 170 4.70 -2.82 -10.70
N TYR A 171 4.53 -2.22 -9.52
CA TYR A 171 5.65 -1.87 -8.66
C TYR A 171 5.53 -2.58 -7.32
N SER A 172 6.68 -2.88 -6.72
CA SER A 172 6.75 -3.41 -5.37
C SER A 172 7.55 -2.50 -4.44
N SER A 173 7.18 -2.49 -3.17
CA SER A 173 7.94 -1.83 -2.11
C SER A 173 8.03 -2.74 -0.89
N VAL A 174 9.13 -2.58 -0.16
CA VAL A 174 9.45 -3.34 1.05
C VAL A 174 8.65 -2.87 2.26
N ASP A 175 8.38 -1.57 2.35
CA ASP A 175 7.76 -0.91 3.49
C ASP A 175 6.59 -0.05 3.03
N GLU A 176 5.60 0.10 3.90
CA GLU A 176 4.43 0.94 3.65
C GLU A 176 4.81 2.41 3.42
N ASN A 177 5.86 2.84 4.11
CA ASN A 177 6.39 4.20 4.07
C ASN A 177 7.56 4.36 3.10
N ASP A 178 8.06 3.26 2.52
CA ASP A 178 9.15 3.35 1.56
C ASP A 178 8.63 3.86 0.22
N LEU A 179 9.30 4.90 -0.25
CA LEU A 179 9.02 5.61 -1.50
C LEU A 179 9.82 4.99 -2.66
N ASN A 180 10.73 4.07 -2.38
CA ASN A 180 11.49 3.33 -3.37
C ASN A 180 10.68 2.14 -3.87
N TRP A 181 9.84 2.43 -4.86
CA TRP A 181 9.05 1.42 -5.56
C TRP A 181 9.86 0.85 -6.74
N GLU A 182 10.05 -0.45 -6.76
CA GLU A 182 10.79 -1.19 -7.80
C GLU A 182 9.83 -1.76 -8.84
N LEU A 183 10.19 -1.66 -10.12
CA LEU A 183 9.42 -2.21 -11.22
C LEU A 183 9.54 -3.75 -11.24
N ILE A 184 8.42 -4.47 -11.19
CA ILE A 184 8.42 -5.94 -11.13
C ILE A 184 7.80 -6.63 -12.36
N ASP A 185 7.19 -5.87 -13.29
CA ASP A 185 6.59 -6.42 -14.51
C ASP A 185 7.41 -6.20 -15.79
N GLU A 186 8.72 -5.98 -15.67
CA GLU A 186 9.63 -5.97 -16.84
C GLU A 186 9.62 -7.32 -17.58
N ARG A 187 9.42 -8.40 -16.82
CA ARG A 187 9.39 -9.77 -17.31
C ARG A 187 8.16 -10.49 -16.78
N LEU A 188 7.15 -10.60 -17.62
CA LEU A 188 5.86 -11.22 -17.27
C LEU A 188 5.93 -12.75 -17.14
N ASP A 189 6.99 -13.38 -17.66
CA ASP A 189 7.25 -14.81 -17.61
C ASP A 189 7.78 -15.30 -16.25
N LEU A 190 8.26 -14.38 -15.41
CA LEU A 190 8.74 -14.68 -14.06
C LEU A 190 7.60 -15.15 -13.15
N ILE A 191 7.96 -15.95 -12.15
CA ILE A 191 7.06 -16.32 -11.05
C ILE A 191 7.35 -15.49 -9.80
N LEU A 192 6.42 -15.45 -8.85
CA LEU A 192 6.61 -14.70 -7.59
C LEU A 192 7.86 -15.12 -6.82
N ASP A 193 8.27 -16.39 -6.87
CA ASP A 193 9.48 -16.89 -6.20
C ASP A 193 10.78 -16.38 -6.84
N ASP A 194 10.75 -16.03 -8.14
CA ASP A 194 11.90 -15.46 -8.84
C ASP A 194 12.08 -13.97 -8.51
N ILE A 195 11.01 -13.32 -8.04
CA ILE A 195 11.04 -11.95 -7.56
C ILE A 195 11.29 -12.01 -6.06
N ASN A 196 12.39 -11.41 -5.60
CA ASN A 196 12.81 -11.48 -4.20
C ASN A 196 11.91 -10.60 -3.28
N LEU A 197 10.61 -10.91 -3.25
CA LEU A 197 9.61 -10.24 -2.45
C LEU A 197 9.83 -10.60 -0.99
N ARG A 198 9.92 -9.59 -0.13
CA ARG A 198 9.95 -9.82 1.31
C ARG A 198 8.57 -10.28 1.81
N LYS A 199 8.56 -10.92 2.98
CA LYS A 199 7.33 -11.24 3.71
C LYS A 199 6.55 -9.95 3.93
N ASN A 200 5.37 -9.83 3.32
CA ASN A 200 4.50 -8.64 3.33
C ASN A 200 4.89 -7.50 2.37
N ALA A 201 5.43 -7.82 1.19
CA ALA A 201 5.68 -6.84 0.13
C ALA A 201 4.39 -6.08 -0.26
N PHE A 202 4.53 -4.77 -0.44
CA PHE A 202 3.49 -3.91 -0.98
C PHE A 202 3.54 -3.93 -2.50
N ILE A 203 2.39 -4.06 -3.15
CA ILE A 203 2.29 -4.07 -4.61
C ILE A 203 1.27 -3.02 -5.03
N THR A 204 1.59 -2.26 -6.05
CA THR A 204 0.69 -1.28 -6.67
C THR A 204 0.68 -1.47 -8.18
N TYR A 205 -0.46 -1.17 -8.80
CA TYR A 205 -0.61 -1.18 -10.26
C TYR A 205 -1.05 0.20 -10.72
N GLU A 206 -0.15 0.94 -11.37
CA GLU A 206 -0.40 2.32 -11.74
C GLU A 206 0.27 2.68 -13.05
N SER A 207 -0.24 3.74 -13.69
CA SER A 207 0.37 4.29 -14.89
C SER A 207 1.81 4.71 -14.60
N LYS A 208 2.69 4.61 -15.60
CA LYS A 208 4.01 5.23 -15.62
C LYS A 208 3.84 6.74 -15.63
N THR A 209 3.47 7.31 -14.50
CA THR A 209 3.49 8.76 -14.30
C THR A 209 4.96 9.16 -14.25
N LEU A 210 5.52 9.51 -15.42
CA LEU A 210 6.89 10.02 -15.61
C LEU A 210 7.15 11.37 -14.88
N ALA A 211 6.37 11.72 -13.86
CA ALA A 211 6.36 13.01 -13.19
C ALA A 211 6.23 12.93 -11.65
N ALA A 212 5.74 11.83 -11.07
CA ALA A 212 5.47 11.77 -9.63
C ALA A 212 6.69 11.39 -8.77
N HIS A 213 7.73 10.78 -9.36
CA HIS A 213 8.95 10.40 -8.64
C HIS A 213 9.78 11.60 -8.11
N ASN A 214 9.46 12.83 -8.50
CA ASN A 214 10.13 14.04 -7.98
C ASN A 214 9.24 14.91 -7.07
N VAL A 215 7.99 14.51 -6.79
CA VAL A 215 7.15 15.22 -5.81
C VAL A 215 7.26 14.57 -4.43
N SER A 216 7.48 13.25 -4.34
CA SER A 216 7.68 12.57 -3.05
C SER A 216 9.14 12.58 -2.55
N SER A 217 10.12 12.87 -3.42
CA SER A 217 11.55 12.90 -3.02
C SER A 217 11.98 14.18 -2.31
N PHE A 218 11.14 15.23 -2.32
CA PHE A 218 11.26 16.35 -1.39
C PHE A 218 10.16 16.24 -0.34
N SER A 219 10.53 15.94 0.92
CA SER A 219 9.67 16.25 2.06
C SER A 219 9.38 17.76 2.07
N ILE A 220 8.31 18.19 1.40
CA ILE A 220 7.73 19.53 1.62
C ILE A 220 7.25 19.63 3.08
N SER A 221 7.00 18.50 3.75
CA SER A 221 6.77 18.41 5.21
C SER A 221 7.95 18.87 6.09
N LYS A 222 9.15 19.10 5.53
CA LYS A 222 10.31 19.65 6.26
C LYS A 222 10.55 21.15 6.03
N ILE A 223 9.80 21.80 5.15
CA ILE A 223 9.70 23.27 5.19
C ILE A 223 8.72 23.54 6.32
N HIS A 224 9.22 24.05 7.45
CA HIS A 224 8.46 24.23 8.69
C HIS A 224 7.10 24.86 8.41
N TYR A 225 6.06 24.04 8.58
CA TYR A 225 4.67 24.44 8.63
C TYR A 225 4.43 25.10 9.99
N THR A 226 4.12 26.40 9.99
CA THR A 226 3.48 27.06 11.15
C THR A 226 1.98 26.88 11.00
N PRO A 227 1.33 26.02 11.80
CA PRO A 227 -0.07 25.62 11.60
C PRO A 227 -1.11 26.73 11.78
N GLU A 228 -0.70 27.90 12.27
CA GLU A 228 -1.62 28.98 12.66
C GLU A 228 -1.81 30.07 11.60
N PHE A 229 -1.05 30.02 10.51
CA PHE A 229 -1.24 30.91 9.36
C PHE A 229 -1.56 30.07 8.13
N GLY A 230 -2.83 30.06 7.71
CA GLY A 230 -3.32 29.37 6.51
C GLY A 230 -2.72 29.92 5.21
N GLY A 231 -1.47 29.59 4.92
CA GLY A 231 -0.78 29.98 3.69
C GLY A 231 -1.09 29.01 2.57
N LEU A 232 -1.93 29.41 1.60
CA LEU A 232 -2.22 28.67 0.37
C LEU A 232 -1.04 28.67 -0.65
N SER A 233 0.19 28.99 -0.23
CA SER A 233 1.41 28.96 -1.06
C SER A 233 1.95 27.55 -1.32
N ASN A 234 1.23 26.50 -0.91
CA ASN A 234 1.65 25.10 -0.98
C ASN A 234 1.78 24.61 -2.44
N ILE A 235 2.96 24.07 -2.80
CA ILE A 235 3.22 23.49 -4.12
C ILE A 235 2.20 22.39 -4.47
N GLU A 236 1.73 21.60 -3.51
CA GLU A 236 0.69 20.59 -3.75
C GLU A 236 -0.63 21.22 -4.21
N HIS A 237 -1.00 22.35 -3.59
CA HIS A 237 -2.18 23.12 -3.96
C HIS A 237 -2.05 23.72 -5.37
N PHE A 238 -0.84 24.10 -5.77
CA PHE A 238 -0.53 24.51 -7.13
C PHE A 238 -0.60 23.33 -8.11
N LEU A 239 -0.01 22.19 -7.79
CA LEU A 239 0.01 20.99 -8.65
C LEU A 239 -1.38 20.39 -8.90
N ARG A 240 -2.33 20.59 -7.99
CA ARG A 240 -3.74 20.17 -8.12
C ARG A 240 -4.62 21.20 -8.85
N GLU A 241 -4.06 22.33 -9.28
CA GLU A 241 -4.76 23.47 -9.90
C GLU A 241 -5.83 24.18 -9.04
N GLU A 242 -6.06 23.71 -7.81
CA GLU A 242 -7.04 24.25 -6.86
C GLU A 242 -6.78 25.73 -6.52
N TYR A 243 -5.52 26.18 -6.57
CA TYR A 243 -5.14 27.58 -6.30
C TYR A 243 -5.87 28.59 -7.17
N ARG A 244 -6.30 28.22 -8.39
CA ARG A 244 -6.99 29.12 -9.32
C ARG A 244 -8.32 29.62 -8.76
N GLU A 245 -9.00 28.79 -7.96
CA GLU A 245 -10.29 29.10 -7.34
C GLU A 245 -10.14 29.98 -6.08
N HIS A 246 -8.97 29.93 -5.45
CA HIS A 246 -8.67 30.65 -4.22
C HIS A 246 -7.97 31.99 -4.42
N ILE A 247 -7.75 32.43 -5.67
CA ILE A 247 -7.18 33.75 -5.95
C ILE A 247 -8.17 34.84 -5.53
N ASN A 248 -7.79 35.58 -4.50
CA ASN A 248 -8.50 36.75 -4.02
C ASN A 248 -8.14 37.99 -4.88
N ARG A 249 -8.89 38.21 -5.96
CA ARG A 249 -8.70 39.35 -6.89
C ARG A 249 -9.12 40.69 -6.29
N ASP A 250 -9.88 40.67 -5.20
CA ASP A 250 -10.44 41.84 -4.55
C ASP A 250 -9.54 42.38 -3.43
N ASN A 251 -8.51 41.62 -3.06
CA ASN A 251 -7.55 42.03 -2.04
C ASN A 251 -6.73 43.25 -2.49
N PRO A 252 -6.85 44.42 -1.82
CA PRO A 252 -6.11 45.62 -2.18
C PRO A 252 -4.60 45.51 -1.95
N LEU A 253 -4.15 44.56 -1.10
CA LEU A 253 -2.74 44.28 -0.83
C LEU A 253 -2.18 43.16 -1.73
N GLY A 254 -3.06 42.39 -2.38
CA GLY A 254 -2.69 41.32 -3.30
C GLY A 254 -2.27 41.84 -4.68
N MET A 255 -1.68 40.94 -5.47
CA MET A 255 -1.34 41.14 -6.89
C MET A 255 -2.41 40.56 -7.83
N LYS A 256 -3.58 40.18 -7.28
CA LYS A 256 -4.77 39.71 -8.02
C LYS A 256 -4.52 38.46 -8.88
N GLY A 257 -3.54 37.66 -8.49
CA GLY A 257 -3.13 36.46 -9.20
C GLY A 257 -2.13 36.69 -10.34
N GLU A 258 -1.68 37.93 -10.58
CA GLU A 258 -0.74 38.25 -11.66
C GLU A 258 0.66 37.66 -11.44
N VAL A 259 0.96 37.26 -10.19
CA VAL A 259 2.16 36.51 -9.82
C VAL A 259 1.83 35.05 -9.53
N ALA A 260 0.70 34.77 -8.86
CA ALA A 260 0.29 33.39 -8.53
C ALA A 260 0.03 32.52 -9.77
N LEU A 261 -0.58 33.07 -10.83
CA LEU A 261 -0.86 32.33 -12.06
C LEU A 261 0.44 31.91 -12.79
N PRO A 262 1.39 32.82 -13.11
CA PRO A 262 2.68 32.43 -13.69
C PRO A 262 3.52 31.53 -12.79
N TYR A 263 3.37 31.63 -11.47
CA TYR A 263 4.02 30.72 -10.53
C TYR A 263 3.45 29.31 -10.66
N GLY A 264 2.13 29.14 -10.63
CA GLY A 264 1.49 27.85 -10.83
C GLY A 264 1.82 27.22 -12.19
N ASP A 265 1.78 27.99 -13.27
CA ASP A 265 2.14 27.50 -14.60
C ASP A 265 3.61 27.04 -14.65
N LEU A 266 4.51 27.73 -13.95
CA LEU A 266 5.90 27.32 -13.83
C LEU A 266 6.05 26.03 -13.03
N ILE A 267 5.36 25.90 -11.90
CA ILE A 267 5.35 24.67 -11.08
C ILE A 267 4.84 23.50 -11.91
N HIS A 268 3.72 23.64 -12.62
CA HIS A 268 3.23 22.60 -13.53
C HIS A 268 4.25 22.24 -14.61
N LYS A 269 4.90 23.23 -15.21
CA LYS A 269 5.87 23.00 -16.29
C LYS A 269 7.15 22.34 -15.80
N MET A 270 7.61 22.68 -14.60
CA MET A 270 8.78 22.08 -13.96
C MET A 270 8.50 20.64 -13.54
N TRP A 271 7.29 20.34 -13.08
CA TRP A 271 6.89 19.01 -12.60
C TRP A 271 6.13 18.15 -13.62
N SER A 272 5.90 18.62 -14.85
CA SER A 272 5.25 17.82 -15.91
C SER A 272 6.14 16.75 -16.53
N GLY A 273 7.46 16.80 -16.29
CA GLY A 273 8.44 15.90 -16.91
C GLY A 273 8.64 16.12 -18.42
N GLN A 274 7.97 17.10 -19.03
CA GLN A 274 7.99 17.33 -20.49
C GLN A 274 9.21 18.14 -20.95
N THR A 275 9.94 18.80 -20.04
CA THR A 275 11.06 19.67 -20.40
C THR A 275 12.25 19.48 -19.47
N ASN A 276 13.46 19.36 -20.05
CA ASN A 276 14.72 19.24 -19.27
C ASN A 276 15.15 20.56 -18.60
N SER A 277 14.59 21.68 -19.02
CA SER A 277 14.86 22.99 -18.44
C SER A 277 13.67 23.93 -18.66
N SER A 278 13.20 24.51 -17.57
CA SER A 278 12.06 25.44 -17.56
C SER A 278 12.50 26.81 -17.04
N PRO A 279 12.97 27.72 -17.91
CA PRO A 279 13.36 29.06 -17.48
C PRO A 279 12.10 29.84 -17.04
N PRO A 280 12.10 30.50 -15.87
CA PRO A 280 10.93 31.16 -15.28
C PRO A 280 10.67 32.53 -15.93
N ARG A 281 10.58 32.59 -17.26
CA ARG A 281 10.52 33.86 -18.02
C ARG A 281 9.28 34.68 -17.69
N PHE A 282 8.12 34.02 -17.62
CA PHE A 282 6.84 34.66 -17.31
C PHE A 282 6.77 35.08 -15.84
N LEU A 283 7.10 34.17 -14.91
CA LEU A 283 7.18 34.50 -13.49
C LEU A 283 8.15 35.67 -13.22
N LYS A 284 9.35 35.63 -13.82
CA LYS A 284 10.33 36.71 -13.70
C LYS A 284 9.78 38.05 -14.20
N LYS A 285 9.05 38.05 -15.33
CA LYS A 285 8.43 39.27 -15.87
C LYS A 285 7.38 39.83 -14.90
N SER A 286 6.53 38.97 -14.34
CA SER A 286 5.53 39.38 -13.34
C SER A 286 6.18 39.92 -12.07
N VAL A 287 7.17 39.23 -11.51
CA VAL A 287 7.87 39.69 -10.29
C VAL A 287 8.55 41.05 -10.49
N VAL A 288 9.15 41.28 -11.66
CA VAL A 288 9.77 42.58 -11.97
C VAL A 288 8.74 43.70 -12.14
N LEU A 289 7.54 43.37 -12.64
CA LEU A 289 6.46 44.34 -12.86
C LEU A 289 5.79 44.76 -11.53
N TYR A 290 5.54 43.80 -10.65
CA TYR A 290 4.77 44.01 -9.41
C TYR A 290 5.65 44.26 -8.18
N GLY A 291 6.90 43.80 -8.19
CA GLY A 291 7.85 44.09 -7.13
C GLY A 291 8.40 45.50 -7.24
N LYS A 292 7.79 46.47 -6.54
CA LYS A 292 8.29 47.87 -6.45
C LYS A 292 9.77 47.94 -6.03
N LYS A 293 10.24 46.99 -5.21
CA LYS A 293 11.65 46.85 -4.82
C LYS A 293 12.47 46.01 -5.80
N CYS A 294 11.87 45.13 -6.61
CA CYS A 294 12.56 44.09 -7.39
C CYS A 294 13.28 44.55 -8.68
N ARG A 295 13.55 45.86 -8.89
CA ARG A 295 14.42 46.31 -9.99
C ARG A 295 15.88 45.97 -9.65
N GLY A 296 16.30 44.74 -9.97
CA GLY A 296 17.67 44.23 -9.77
C GLY A 296 17.77 42.97 -8.88
N PHE A 297 16.73 42.70 -8.08
CA PHE A 297 16.78 41.74 -6.96
C PHE A 297 17.07 40.29 -7.34
N ALA A 298 16.49 39.79 -8.44
CA ALA A 298 16.54 38.36 -8.76
C ALA A 298 17.95 37.83 -9.10
N ARG A 299 18.96 38.69 -9.24
CA ARG A 299 20.37 38.27 -9.43
C ARG A 299 21.25 38.52 -8.21
N GLU A 300 20.91 39.46 -7.33
CA GLU A 300 21.81 39.97 -6.30
C GLU A 300 21.40 39.57 -4.87
N ASN A 301 20.10 39.36 -4.59
CA ASN A 301 19.64 38.89 -3.28
C ASN A 301 18.49 37.87 -3.38
N PRO A 302 18.78 36.55 -3.31
CA PRO A 302 17.76 35.51 -3.41
C PRO A 302 16.80 35.46 -2.21
N GLN A 303 17.22 35.92 -1.03
CA GLN A 303 16.37 35.94 0.17
C GLN A 303 15.20 36.91 -0.01
N ASP A 304 15.50 38.14 -0.45
CA ASP A 304 14.48 39.16 -0.68
C ASP A 304 13.49 38.77 -1.79
N PHE A 305 13.96 38.06 -2.82
CA PHE A 305 13.10 37.50 -3.85
C PHE A 305 12.13 36.46 -3.26
N MET A 306 12.64 35.53 -2.44
CA MET A 306 11.82 34.50 -1.83
C MET A 306 10.80 35.08 -0.85
N SER A 307 11.20 36.04 -0.01
CA SER A 307 10.28 36.75 0.88
C SER A 307 9.18 37.46 0.11
N PHE A 308 9.53 38.21 -0.94
CA PHE A 308 8.53 38.86 -1.80
C PHE A 308 7.56 37.86 -2.45
N LEU A 309 8.07 36.75 -2.97
CA LEU A 309 7.25 35.74 -3.62
C LEU A 309 6.27 35.11 -2.63
N ILE A 310 6.75 34.72 -1.44
CA ILE A 310 5.92 34.12 -0.39
C ILE A 310 4.84 35.11 0.07
N ASP A 311 5.20 36.38 0.31
CA ASP A 311 4.25 37.43 0.71
C ASP A 311 3.13 37.60 -0.32
N VAL A 312 3.49 37.66 -1.60
CA VAL A 312 2.51 37.81 -2.68
C VAL A 312 1.61 36.58 -2.79
N LEU A 313 2.16 35.36 -2.70
CA LEU A 313 1.36 34.14 -2.77
C LEU A 313 0.42 34.01 -1.58
N HIS A 314 0.86 34.38 -0.38
CA HIS A 314 0.00 34.40 0.81
C HIS A 314 -1.12 35.42 0.70
N GLU A 315 -0.85 36.61 0.16
CA GLU A 315 -1.84 37.67 0.05
C GLU A 315 -2.83 37.43 -1.11
N ASP A 316 -2.36 36.88 -2.24
CA ASP A 316 -3.20 36.49 -3.38
C ASP A 316 -4.09 35.29 -3.06
N LEU A 317 -3.60 34.35 -2.25
CA LEU A 317 -4.32 33.14 -1.89
C LEU A 317 -4.78 33.20 -0.43
N ASN A 318 -5.15 34.37 0.07
CA ASN A 318 -5.75 34.47 1.39
C ASN A 318 -7.25 34.14 1.31
N LEU A 319 -7.70 33.12 2.06
CA LEU A 319 -9.12 32.74 2.14
C LEU A 319 -9.98 33.79 2.88
N PHE A 320 -9.36 34.63 3.72
CA PHE A 320 -10.04 35.73 4.39
C PHE A 320 -10.14 36.94 3.44
N LYS A 321 -11.32 37.18 2.88
CA LYS A 321 -11.56 38.26 1.90
C LYS A 321 -11.57 39.66 2.50
N GLU A 322 -11.91 39.78 3.77
CA GLU A 322 -11.86 41.01 4.55
C GLU A 322 -11.02 40.78 5.81
N LYS A 323 -9.95 41.55 6.00
CA LYS A 323 -9.22 41.55 7.27
C LYS A 323 -10.12 42.19 8.34
N PRO A 324 -10.37 41.53 9.49
CA PRO A 324 -11.06 42.18 10.59
C PRO A 324 -10.24 43.41 11.02
N ASN A 325 -10.91 44.57 11.16
CA ASN A 325 -10.30 45.77 11.72
C ASN A 325 -9.91 45.47 13.17
N ILE A 326 -8.64 45.16 13.40
CA ILE A 326 -8.08 45.16 14.74
C ILE A 326 -7.86 46.63 15.08
N GLU A 327 -8.81 47.22 15.80
CA GLU A 327 -8.55 48.47 16.50
C GLU A 327 -7.30 48.26 17.36
N LYS A 328 -6.25 49.04 17.07
CA LYS A 328 -5.10 49.10 17.96
C LYS A 328 -5.63 49.66 19.28
N LYS A 329 -5.71 48.82 20.31
CA LYS A 329 -5.67 49.33 21.68
C LYS A 329 -4.28 49.92 21.84
N ASP A 330 -4.22 51.24 21.87
CA ASP A 330 -3.07 51.93 22.42
C ASP A 330 -2.95 51.48 23.88
N ASP A 331 -1.84 50.82 24.21
CA ASP A 331 -1.48 50.49 25.58
C ASP A 331 -1.19 51.81 26.33
N ASP A 332 -2.23 52.39 26.94
CA ASP A 332 -2.11 53.46 27.93
C ASP A 332 -1.74 52.86 29.28
N ASP A 333 -0.46 52.50 29.45
CA ASP A 333 0.14 52.27 30.76
C ASP A 333 0.65 53.61 31.31
N GLY A 334 -0.27 54.37 31.90
CA GLY A 334 0.04 55.55 32.70
C GLY A 334 0.84 55.18 33.96
N ILE A 335 2.16 55.40 33.94
CA ILE A 335 2.95 55.65 35.15
C ILE A 335 3.17 57.15 35.27
N THR A 336 2.25 57.80 35.99
CA THR A 336 2.41 59.13 36.55
C THR A 336 3.48 59.11 37.65
N ASN A 337 4.70 59.54 37.31
CA ASN A 337 5.68 59.94 38.30
C ASN A 337 5.33 61.35 38.81
N ASN A 338 4.70 61.42 39.98
CA ASN A 338 4.55 62.65 40.75
C ASN A 338 5.92 63.15 41.22
N SER A 339 6.28 64.37 40.82
CA SER A 339 7.28 65.18 41.51
C SER A 339 6.73 66.59 41.76
N THR A 340 6.97 67.09 42.98
CA THR A 340 6.68 68.44 43.55
C THR A 340 5.23 68.64 44.04
N LEU A 341 4.92 69.09 45.26
CA LEU A 341 5.58 70.05 46.15
C LEU A 341 5.36 69.74 47.65
N ALA A 342 6.37 70.08 48.45
CA ALA A 342 6.21 70.50 49.83
C ALA A 342 5.62 71.92 49.89
N ALA A 343 4.73 72.20 50.84
CA ALA A 343 4.64 73.44 51.63
C ALA A 343 3.31 73.46 52.39
N GLU A 344 3.46 73.58 53.72
CA GLU A 344 2.51 74.07 54.74
C GLU A 344 1.30 73.20 55.14
#